data_AF-A0A847JET5-F1
#
_entry.id   AF-A0A847JET5-F1
#
_cell.length_a   1.000
_cell.length_b   1.000
_cell.length_c   1.000
_cell.angle_alpha   90.00
_cell.angle_beta   90.00
_cell.angle_gamma   90.00
#
_symmetry.space_group_name_H-M   'P 1'
#
loop_
_entity.id
_entity.type
_entity.pdbx_description
1 polymer ?
#
loop_
_entity_poly.entity_id
_entity_poly.type
_entity_poly.pdbx_seq_one_letter_code
_entity_poly.pdbx_strand_id
1 'polypeptide(L)' 'IFTTGNYTKVMPVTRFEDRILEPGPVYRLARKLYWDFAHG' A
#
# COMPACT_ATOMS: atom_id res chain seq x y z
N ILE A 1 -7.42 1.77 2.16
CA ILE A 1 -6.56 2.28 3.25
C ILE A 1 -5.19 1.61 3.09
N PHE A 2 -4.09 2.30 3.36
CA PHE A 2 -2.75 1.71 3.31
C PHE A 2 -1.86 2.35 4.36
N THR A 3 -0.83 1.63 4.80
CA THR A 3 0.14 2.10 5.79
C THR A 3 1.48 2.39 5.14
N THR A 4 2.23 3.29 5.77
CA THR A 4 3.62 3.62 5.42
C THR A 4 4.53 3.37 6.62
N GLY A 5 5.59 2.57 6.47
CA GLY A 5 6.51 2.23 7.58
C GLY A 5 7.01 0.77 7.56
N ASN A 6 7.47 0.26 8.71
CA ASN A 6 7.65 -1.17 9.02
C ASN A 6 8.55 -2.05 8.12
N TYR A 7 9.71 -1.61 7.61
CA TYR A 7 10.57 -2.36 6.63
C TYR A 7 9.87 -2.67 5.28
N THR A 8 8.59 -3.01 5.28
CA THR A 8 7.63 -3.15 4.18
C THR A 8 6.88 -1.82 3.97
N LYS A 9 7.48 -0.94 3.18
CA LYS A 9 7.28 0.51 3.22
C LYS A 9 5.90 1.01 2.78
N VAL A 10 5.20 0.31 1.88
CA VAL A 10 3.85 0.65 1.41
C VAL A 10 2.99 -0.63 1.38
N MET A 11 2.05 -0.78 2.32
CA MET A 11 1.26 -2.01 2.50
C MET A 11 -0.26 -1.73 2.52
N PRO A 12 -1.08 -2.57 1.86
CA PRO A 12 -2.52 -2.37 1.81
C PRO A 12 -3.18 -2.85 3.10
N VAL A 13 -4.22 -2.15 3.53
CA VAL A 13 -5.13 -2.63 4.56
C VAL A 13 -6.34 -3.25 3.85
N THR A 14 -6.53 -4.56 4.04
CA THR A 14 -7.57 -5.36 3.36
C THR A 14 -8.83 -5.56 4.18
N ARG A 15 -8.85 -5.10 5.45
CA ARG A 15 -10.02 -5.12 6.32
C ARG A 15 -10.01 -3.93 7.27
N PHE A 16 -11.18 -3.34 7.48
CA PHE A 16 -11.42 -2.33 8.50
C PHE A 16 -12.73 -2.65 9.20
N GLU A 17 -12.67 -2.98 10.49
CA GLU A 17 -13.78 -3.57 11.24
C GLU A 17 -14.34 -4.81 10.52
N ASP A 18 -15.65 -4.83 10.25
CA ASP A 18 -16.40 -5.86 9.53
C ASP A 18 -16.30 -5.72 7.99
N ARG A 19 -15.69 -4.65 7.48
CA ARG A 19 -15.60 -4.37 6.04
C ARG A 19 -14.34 -4.94 5.40
N ILE A 20 -14.52 -5.77 4.37
CA ILE A 20 -13.45 -6.21 3.47
C ILE A 20 -13.16 -5.12 2.43
N LEU A 21 -11.89 -4.84 2.18
CA LEU A 21 -11.42 -3.79 1.29
C LEU A 21 -10.43 -4.34 0.26
N GLU A 22 -10.68 -4.02 -1.00
CA GLU A 22 -9.73 -4.30 -2.07
C GLU A 22 -8.64 -3.21 -2.13
N PRO A 23 -7.39 -3.57 -2.50
CA PRO A 23 -6.34 -2.58 -2.75
C PRO A 23 -6.74 -1.62 -3.87
N GLY A 24 -6.94 -0.35 -3.53
CA GLY A 24 -7.37 0.67 -4.47
C GLY A 24 -6.28 1.17 -5.43
N PRO A 25 -6.67 1.92 -6.49
CA PRO A 25 -5.73 2.44 -7.50
C PRO A 25 -4.64 3.34 -6.91
N VAL A 26 -4.95 4.14 -5.88
CA VAL A 26 -3.98 5.03 -5.22
C VAL A 26 -2.89 4.24 -4.49
N TYR A 27 -3.23 3.15 -3.80
CA TYR A 27 -2.24 2.28 -3.16
C TYR A 27 -1.29 1.65 -4.19
N ARG A 28 -1.84 1.16 -5.33
CA ARG A 28 -1.04 0.54 -6.39
C ARG A 28 -0.04 1.53 -6.97
N LEU A 29 -0.48 2.76 -7.22
CA LEU A 29 0.40 3.85 -7.69
C LEU A 29 1.48 4.17 -6.65
N ALA A 30 1.12 4.36 -5.38
CA ALA A 30 2.08 4.66 -4.32
C ALA A 30 3.13 3.55 -4.17
N ARG A 31 2.72 2.28 -4.22
CA ARG A 31 3.65 1.15 -4.14
C ARG A 31 4.58 1.06 -5.36
N LYS A 32 4.05 1.31 -6.57
CA LYS A 32 4.87 1.37 -7.79
C LYS A 32 5.93 2.47 -7.69
N LEU A 33 5.53 3.71 -7.37
CA LEU A 33 6.44 4.85 -7.23
C LEU A 33 7.52 4.60 -6.18
N TYR A 34 7.13 3.99 -5.05
CA TYR A 34 8.08 3.63 -4.02
C TYR A 34 9.13 2.63 -4.52
N TRP A 35 8.69 1.60 -5.27
CA TRP A 35 9.59 0.59 -5.82
C TRP A 35 10.50 1.16 -6.90
N ASP A 36 9.96 2.01 -7.79
CA ASP A 36 10.72 2.72 -8.83
C ASP A 36 11.84 3.58 -8.19
N PHE A 37 11.55 4.28 -7.09
CA PHE A 37 12.54 5.04 -6.33
C PHE A 37 13.59 4.14 -5.64
N ALA A 38 13.17 3.03 -5.03
CA ALA A 38 14.05 2.21 -4.19
C ALA A 38 14.97 1.27 -4.98
N HIS A 39 14.68 0.99 -6.25
CA HIS A 39 15.45 0.09 -7.12
C HIS A 39 16.08 0.80 -8.33
N GLY A 40 15.93 2.13 -8.44
CA GLY A 40 16.65 2.97 -9.40
C GLY A 40 17.99 3.42 -8.82
#